data_AF-A0A6J8EPP1-F1
#
_entry.id   AF-A0A6J8EPP1-F1
#
_cell.length_a   1.000
_cell.length_b   1.000
_cell.length_c   1.000
_cell.angle_alpha   90.00
_cell.angle_beta   90.00
_cell.angle_gamma   90.00
#
_symmetry.space_group_name_H-M   'P 1'
#
loop_
_entity.id
_entity.type
_entity.pdbx_description
1 polymer ?
#
loop_
_entity_poly.entity_id
_entity_poly.type
_entity_poly.pdbx_seq_one_letter_code
_entity_poly.pdbx_strand_id
1 'polypeptide(L)'
;MCWQKRGTGRSYSSSSGVGTAIGQLTGKILDYDLRVTHCAICHSAEKAKRDAKPHNCQKNWSKSAKAMESSTGASLMETIEEVSGVPVDVLIMDDDSATLSRVKEALDHEVKKLSDINHSTKSLGKAFYNLKSKHKTLSTDIIEYYKMCFSYAIQQNKNNETKLKETLTAIVPHSFGIHDKCGNWCNKSIENNFHKYLLHGKPLTDDALRQDVQIKFDTVANNAERLAPAGSTKDVESTNNIYASKAPKRFCFSKCENLKTRVSAAVLQEI
;
A
#
# COMPACT_ATOMS: atom_id res chain seq x y z
N MET A 1 -8.01 -0.48 0.56
CA MET A 1 -9.43 -0.80 0.89
C MET A 1 -9.61 -1.30 2.33
N CYS A 2 -10.77 -1.05 2.96
CA CYS A 2 -11.19 -1.71 4.21
C CYS A 2 -12.21 -2.82 3.95
N TRP A 3 -12.04 -3.97 4.62
CA TRP A 3 -12.88 -5.17 4.46
C TRP A 3 -13.56 -5.56 5.77
N GLN A 4 -14.85 -5.91 5.70
CA GLN A 4 -15.66 -6.37 6.85
C GLN A 4 -15.24 -7.77 7.32
N LYS A 5 -14.76 -8.63 6.42
CA LYS A 5 -14.15 -9.92 6.77
C LYS A 5 -12.64 -9.76 6.93
N ARG A 6 -12.04 -10.36 7.97
CA ARG A 6 -10.58 -10.44 8.08
C ARG A 6 -10.03 -11.29 6.93
N GLY A 7 -9.14 -10.71 6.13
CA GLY A 7 -8.39 -11.46 5.12
C GLY A 7 -7.32 -12.31 5.80
N THR A 8 -7.26 -13.60 5.47
CA THR A 8 -6.19 -14.53 5.89
C THR A 8 -5.11 -14.69 4.82
N GLY A 9 -5.06 -13.78 3.83
CA GLY A 9 -4.20 -13.88 2.63
C GLY A 9 -4.58 -15.00 1.65
N ARG A 10 -5.47 -15.91 2.05
CA ARG A 10 -5.92 -17.08 1.27
C ARG A 10 -7.42 -17.08 0.94
N SER A 11 -8.20 -16.18 1.54
CA SER A 11 -9.65 -16.11 1.30
C SER A 11 -10.10 -14.69 0.91
N TYR A 12 -10.55 -14.53 -0.33
CA TYR A 12 -11.08 -13.28 -0.89
C TYR A 12 -12.60 -13.38 -1.02
N SER A 13 -13.29 -13.46 0.12
CA SER A 13 -14.74 -13.72 0.21
C SER A 13 -15.46 -12.68 1.06
N SER A 14 -14.93 -11.46 1.15
CA SER A 14 -15.63 -10.39 1.86
C SER A 14 -16.92 -10.04 1.11
N SER A 15 -18.00 -9.91 1.86
CA SER A 15 -19.32 -9.49 1.36
C SER A 15 -19.45 -7.97 1.21
N SER A 16 -18.46 -7.22 1.70
CA SER A 16 -18.35 -5.80 1.45
C SER A 16 -16.91 -5.30 1.53
N GLY A 17 -16.65 -4.19 0.84
CA GLY A 17 -15.40 -3.45 0.85
C GLY A 17 -15.67 -1.95 0.78
N VAL A 18 -14.86 -1.16 1.48
CA VAL A 18 -14.91 0.31 1.47
C VAL A 18 -13.58 0.84 0.94
N GLY A 19 -13.64 1.73 -0.04
CA GLY A 19 -12.51 2.53 -0.52
C GLY A 19 -12.66 3.96 -0.04
N THR A 20 -11.53 4.65 0.10
CA THR A 20 -11.51 6.05 0.51
C THR A 20 -10.36 6.74 -0.20
N ALA A 21 -10.63 7.93 -0.72
CA ALA A 21 -9.66 8.82 -1.30
C ALA A 21 -9.43 9.99 -0.34
N ILE A 22 -8.17 10.34 -0.11
CA ILE A 22 -7.75 11.40 0.83
C ILE A 22 -6.82 12.35 0.10
N GLY A 23 -7.01 13.64 0.29
CA GLY A 23 -6.14 14.67 -0.27
C GLY A 23 -4.78 14.67 0.41
N GLN A 24 -3.72 14.40 -0.35
CA GLN A 24 -2.35 14.26 0.18
C GLN A 24 -1.85 15.48 0.97
N LEU A 25 -2.24 16.70 0.54
CA LEU A 25 -1.78 17.94 1.19
C LEU A 25 -2.65 18.34 2.39
N THR A 26 -3.94 18.06 2.32
CA THR A 26 -4.91 18.49 3.34
C THR A 26 -5.14 17.45 4.42
N GLY A 27 -4.84 16.17 4.14
CA GLY A 27 -5.20 15.03 4.99
C GLY A 27 -6.70 14.79 5.07
N LYS A 28 -7.53 15.51 4.29
CA LYS A 28 -8.99 15.43 4.35
C LYS A 28 -9.52 14.37 3.40
N ILE A 29 -10.57 13.66 3.82
CA ILE A 29 -11.30 12.73 2.97
C ILE A 29 -11.93 13.51 1.82
N LEU A 30 -11.63 13.11 0.59
CA LEU A 30 -12.23 13.67 -0.63
C LEU A 30 -13.54 12.94 -0.92
N ASP A 31 -13.50 11.61 -0.91
CA ASP A 31 -14.68 10.76 -1.11
C ASP A 31 -14.45 9.33 -0.59
N TYR A 32 -15.55 8.56 -0.46
CA TYR A 32 -15.53 7.15 -0.11
C TYR A 32 -16.59 6.36 -0.90
N ASP A 33 -16.29 5.11 -1.25
CA ASP A 33 -17.21 4.23 -1.96
C ASP A 33 -17.32 2.88 -1.23
N LEU A 34 -18.56 2.43 -1.03
CA LEU A 34 -18.91 1.21 -0.31
C LEU A 34 -19.54 0.22 -1.28
N ARG A 35 -18.87 -0.92 -1.49
CA ARG A 35 -19.38 -2.04 -2.29
C ARG A 35 -19.93 -3.15 -1.39
N VAL A 36 -21.14 -3.63 -1.67
CA VAL A 36 -21.83 -4.68 -0.89
C VAL A 36 -22.46 -5.70 -1.84
N THR A 37 -22.17 -6.98 -1.61
CA THR A 37 -22.71 -8.10 -2.43
C THR A 37 -24.00 -8.68 -1.92
N HIS A 38 -24.33 -8.45 -0.66
CA HIS A 38 -25.39 -9.19 0.02
C HIS A 38 -26.35 -8.27 0.76
N CYS A 39 -27.63 -8.52 0.58
CA CYS A 39 -28.70 -7.95 1.41
C CYS A 39 -29.50 -9.11 2.00
N ALA A 40 -29.65 -9.14 3.33
CA ALA A 40 -30.35 -10.22 4.02
C ALA A 40 -31.82 -10.34 3.60
N ILE A 41 -32.48 -9.19 3.37
CA ILE A 41 -33.90 -9.15 3.01
C ILE A 41 -34.10 -9.70 1.59
N CYS A 42 -33.29 -9.27 0.63
CA CYS A 42 -33.30 -9.82 -0.73
C CYS A 42 -33.00 -11.32 -0.73
N HIS A 43 -31.95 -11.75 -0.01
CA HIS A 43 -31.54 -13.14 0.01
C HIS A 43 -32.59 -14.05 0.64
N SER A 44 -33.25 -13.60 1.71
CA SER A 44 -34.36 -14.33 2.33
C SER A 44 -35.56 -14.47 1.39
N ALA A 45 -35.87 -13.42 0.62
CA ALA A 45 -36.96 -13.42 -0.34
C ALA A 45 -36.69 -14.37 -1.52
N GLU A 46 -35.48 -14.32 -2.07
CA GLU A 46 -34.99 -15.22 -3.13
C GLU A 46 -35.06 -16.70 -2.69
N LYS A 47 -34.57 -17.02 -1.49
CA LYS A 47 -34.64 -18.37 -0.93
C LYS A 47 -36.08 -18.86 -0.74
N ALA A 48 -36.98 -17.96 -0.39
CA ALA A 48 -38.41 -18.25 -0.19
C ALA A 48 -39.25 -18.14 -1.48
N LYS A 49 -38.62 -17.87 -2.64
CA LYS A 49 -39.29 -17.67 -3.95
C LYS A 49 -40.46 -16.68 -3.87
N ARG A 50 -40.27 -15.58 -3.15
CA ARG A 50 -41.26 -14.51 -2.98
C ARG A 50 -40.60 -13.16 -3.19
N ASP A 51 -41.41 -12.12 -3.37
CA ASP A 51 -40.90 -10.77 -3.48
C ASP A 51 -40.30 -10.28 -2.16
N ALA A 52 -39.23 -9.50 -2.30
CA ALA A 52 -38.58 -8.86 -1.17
C ALA A 52 -39.53 -7.81 -0.58
N LYS A 53 -39.64 -7.80 0.75
CA LYS A 53 -40.36 -6.72 1.44
C LYS A 53 -39.69 -5.38 1.09
N PRO A 54 -40.44 -4.26 0.97
CA PRO A 54 -39.86 -2.94 0.77
C PRO A 54 -38.81 -2.64 1.84
N HIS A 55 -37.60 -2.25 1.41
CA HIS A 55 -36.48 -1.92 2.28
C HIS A 55 -35.41 -1.11 1.52
N ASN A 56 -34.52 -0.45 2.25
CA ASN A 56 -33.39 0.26 1.68
C ASN A 56 -32.25 -0.71 1.33
N CYS A 57 -32.32 -1.33 0.15
CA CYS A 57 -31.33 -2.32 -0.28
C CYS A 57 -29.97 -1.67 -0.52
N GLN A 58 -28.94 -2.14 0.19
CA GLN A 58 -27.56 -1.66 0.02
C GLN A 58 -26.74 -2.50 -0.98
N LYS A 59 -27.32 -3.53 -1.60
CA LYS A 59 -26.61 -4.39 -2.55
C LYS A 59 -26.35 -3.61 -3.85
N ASN A 60 -25.07 -3.33 -4.12
CA ASN A 60 -24.62 -2.60 -5.32
C ASN A 60 -23.47 -3.30 -6.06
N TRP A 61 -23.12 -4.53 -5.65
CA TRP A 61 -22.05 -5.31 -6.27
C TRP A 61 -22.49 -6.74 -6.57
N SER A 62 -22.17 -7.23 -7.76
CA SER A 62 -22.51 -8.60 -8.22
C SER A 62 -21.30 -9.42 -8.66
N LYS A 63 -20.13 -8.78 -8.85
CA LYS A 63 -18.90 -9.45 -9.30
C LYS A 63 -18.11 -10.03 -8.10
N SER A 64 -16.92 -10.56 -8.37
CA SER A 64 -16.06 -11.13 -7.33
C SER A 64 -15.59 -10.06 -6.32
N ALA A 65 -15.26 -10.48 -5.09
CA ALA A 65 -14.71 -9.58 -4.08
C ALA A 65 -13.36 -8.97 -4.49
N LYS A 66 -12.54 -9.72 -5.26
CA LYS A 66 -11.25 -9.23 -5.78
C LYS A 66 -11.41 -8.03 -6.72
N ALA A 67 -12.50 -7.99 -7.48
CA ALA A 67 -12.74 -6.90 -8.42
C ALA A 67 -13.27 -5.63 -7.73
N MET A 68 -13.73 -5.70 -6.47
CA MET A 68 -14.26 -4.54 -5.75
C MET A 68 -13.21 -3.44 -5.63
N GLU A 69 -11.97 -3.76 -5.22
CA GLU A 69 -10.91 -2.77 -5.01
C GLU A 69 -10.66 -1.93 -6.27
N SER A 70 -10.40 -2.59 -7.39
CA SER A 70 -10.16 -1.91 -8.66
C SER A 70 -11.35 -1.09 -9.16
N SER A 71 -12.58 -1.55 -8.94
CA SER A 71 -13.78 -0.82 -9.35
C SER A 71 -14.10 0.35 -8.42
N THR A 72 -13.81 0.20 -7.13
CA THR A 72 -13.99 1.26 -6.13
C THR A 72 -12.98 2.37 -6.38
N GLY A 73 -11.72 2.01 -6.69
CA GLY A 73 -10.68 2.96 -7.07
C GLY A 73 -11.08 3.81 -8.29
N ALA A 74 -11.55 3.18 -9.38
CA ALA A 74 -12.01 3.89 -10.57
C ALA A 74 -13.19 4.82 -10.26
N SER A 75 -14.24 4.29 -9.63
CA SER A 75 -15.45 5.05 -9.28
C SER A 75 -15.17 6.27 -8.39
N LEU A 76 -14.21 6.16 -7.48
CA LEU A 76 -13.79 7.29 -6.65
C LEU A 76 -13.12 8.38 -7.48
N MET A 77 -12.23 8.03 -8.40
CA MET A 77 -11.56 9.04 -9.23
C MET A 77 -12.56 9.75 -10.14
N GLU A 78 -13.43 8.99 -10.82
CA GLU A 78 -14.51 9.56 -11.65
C GLU A 78 -15.38 10.54 -10.86
N THR A 79 -15.84 10.14 -9.68
CA THR A 79 -16.72 10.97 -8.83
C THR A 79 -15.99 12.23 -8.34
N ILE A 80 -14.71 12.11 -7.97
CA ILE A 80 -13.92 13.27 -7.53
C ILE A 80 -13.74 14.28 -8.65
N GLU A 81 -13.44 13.83 -9.87
CA GLU A 81 -13.30 14.74 -11.03
C GLU A 81 -14.64 15.37 -11.41
N GLU A 82 -15.73 14.59 -11.41
CA GLU A 82 -17.07 15.07 -11.71
C GLU A 82 -17.52 16.16 -10.72
N VAL A 83 -17.33 15.92 -9.41
CA VAL A 83 -17.77 16.84 -8.35
C VAL A 83 -16.89 18.08 -8.25
N SER A 84 -15.57 17.92 -8.39
CA SER A 84 -14.62 19.03 -8.24
C SER A 84 -14.43 19.84 -9.52
N GLY A 85 -14.67 19.24 -10.69
CA GLY A 85 -14.32 19.79 -12.00
C GLY A 85 -12.80 19.84 -12.25
N VAL A 86 -11.99 19.15 -11.44
CA VAL A 86 -10.53 19.18 -11.50
C VAL A 86 -9.99 17.77 -11.73
N PRO A 87 -9.13 17.55 -12.75
CA PRO A 87 -8.57 16.24 -13.05
C PRO A 87 -7.55 15.78 -12.00
N VAL A 88 -7.49 14.46 -11.76
CA VAL A 88 -6.56 13.83 -10.83
C VAL A 88 -5.20 13.59 -11.50
N ASP A 89 -4.23 14.49 -11.33
CA ASP A 89 -2.89 14.31 -11.94
C ASP A 89 -2.07 13.19 -11.28
N VAL A 90 -2.19 13.03 -9.95
CA VAL A 90 -1.32 12.13 -9.17
C VAL A 90 -2.13 11.24 -8.24
N LEU A 91 -1.88 9.93 -8.31
CA LEU A 91 -2.47 8.91 -7.45
C LEU A 91 -1.40 8.16 -6.66
N ILE A 92 -1.48 8.23 -5.33
CA ILE A 92 -0.63 7.46 -4.43
C ILE A 92 -1.37 6.18 -4.06
N MET A 93 -0.79 5.03 -4.41
CA MET A 93 -1.37 3.73 -4.10
C MET A 93 -0.33 2.62 -4.04
N ASP A 94 -0.78 1.47 -3.56
CA ASP A 94 -0.01 0.24 -3.57
C ASP A 94 0.32 -0.22 -5.00
N ASP A 95 1.19 -1.22 -5.10
CA ASP A 95 1.56 -1.85 -6.37
C ASP A 95 0.51 -2.84 -6.92
N ASP A 96 -0.79 -2.53 -6.75
CA ASP A 96 -1.86 -3.28 -7.40
C ASP A 96 -2.10 -2.79 -8.83
N SER A 97 -1.65 -3.58 -9.79
CA SER A 97 -1.79 -3.28 -11.22
C SER A 97 -3.24 -3.25 -11.69
N ALA A 98 -4.14 -4.02 -11.06
CA ALA A 98 -5.54 -4.12 -11.48
C ALA A 98 -6.30 -2.82 -11.21
N THR A 99 -6.06 -2.19 -10.06
CA THR A 99 -6.67 -0.90 -9.73
C THR A 99 -6.16 0.21 -10.63
N LEU A 100 -4.85 0.30 -10.87
CA LEU A 100 -4.29 1.31 -11.77
C LEU A 100 -4.82 1.18 -13.20
N SER A 101 -4.93 -0.04 -13.74
CA SER A 101 -5.49 -0.26 -15.09
C SER A 101 -6.92 0.26 -15.18
N ARG A 102 -7.76 -0.06 -14.18
CA ARG A 102 -9.16 0.39 -14.16
C ARG A 102 -9.29 1.90 -14.03
N VAL A 103 -8.45 2.55 -13.24
CA VAL A 103 -8.44 4.02 -13.12
C VAL A 103 -8.08 4.64 -14.47
N LYS A 104 -7.07 4.10 -15.17
CA LYS A 104 -6.68 4.58 -16.50
C LYS A 104 -7.74 4.33 -17.59
N GLU A 105 -8.53 3.27 -17.45
CA GLU A 105 -9.66 2.99 -18.35
C GLU A 105 -10.87 3.90 -18.08
N ALA A 106 -11.00 4.37 -16.83
CA ALA A 106 -12.11 5.19 -16.37
C ALA A 106 -11.91 6.69 -16.64
N LEU A 107 -10.66 7.15 -16.67
CA LEU A 107 -10.32 8.55 -16.86
C LEU A 107 -9.81 8.80 -18.28
N ASP A 108 -10.29 9.89 -18.90
CA ASP A 108 -9.92 10.26 -20.28
C ASP A 108 -8.54 10.95 -20.38
N HIS A 109 -7.68 10.80 -19.36
CA HIS A 109 -6.33 11.37 -19.34
C HIS A 109 -5.33 10.50 -18.57
N GLU A 110 -4.04 10.85 -18.68
CA GLU A 110 -2.99 10.16 -17.95
C GLU A 110 -2.98 10.56 -16.47
N VAL A 111 -2.87 9.55 -15.60
CA VAL A 111 -2.66 9.72 -14.15
C VAL A 111 -1.29 9.18 -13.76
N LYS A 112 -0.49 10.02 -13.11
CA LYS A 112 0.82 9.64 -12.56
C LYS A 112 0.63 8.83 -11.30
N LYS A 113 1.21 7.64 -11.27
CA LYS A 113 1.21 6.81 -10.07
C LYS A 113 2.46 7.08 -9.23
N LEU A 114 2.26 7.34 -7.93
CA LEU A 114 3.30 7.28 -6.91
C LEU A 114 3.15 6.01 -6.06
N SER A 115 4.28 5.45 -5.65
CA SER A 115 4.30 4.25 -4.82
C SER A 115 4.18 4.62 -3.35
N ASP A 116 3.33 3.89 -2.61
CA ASP A 116 3.30 3.99 -1.15
C ASP A 116 4.58 3.41 -0.53
N ILE A 117 5.37 4.28 0.09
CA ILE A 117 6.65 3.93 0.73
C ILE A 117 6.52 2.82 1.78
N ASN A 118 5.40 2.76 2.50
CA ASN A 118 5.19 1.74 3.53
C ASN A 118 4.99 0.37 2.87
N HIS A 119 4.20 0.31 1.80
CA HIS A 119 4.00 -0.91 1.04
C HIS A 119 5.24 -1.31 0.25
N SER A 120 5.99 -0.38 -0.33
CA SER A 120 7.27 -0.68 -0.98
C SER A 120 8.27 -1.26 0.03
N THR A 121 8.35 -0.72 1.25
CA THR A 121 9.21 -1.25 2.33
C THR A 121 8.78 -2.67 2.76
N LYS A 122 7.47 -2.91 2.92
CA LYS A 122 6.92 -4.25 3.22
C LYS A 122 7.24 -5.25 2.10
N SER A 123 7.05 -4.85 0.84
CA SER A 123 7.32 -5.67 -0.35
C SER A 123 8.80 -6.03 -0.46
N LEU A 124 9.70 -5.07 -0.24
CA LEU A 124 11.14 -5.30 -0.21
C LEU A 124 11.52 -6.27 0.92
N GLY A 125 10.99 -6.08 2.13
CA GLY A 125 11.19 -7.00 3.25
C GLY A 125 10.74 -8.42 2.92
N LYS A 126 9.55 -8.60 2.32
CA LYS A 126 9.05 -9.90 1.88
C LYS A 126 9.97 -10.55 0.84
N ALA A 127 10.52 -9.77 -0.10
CA ALA A 127 11.49 -10.28 -1.06
C ALA A 127 12.75 -10.83 -0.37
N PHE A 128 13.25 -10.15 0.67
CA PHE A 128 14.38 -10.65 1.45
C PHE A 128 14.04 -11.88 2.30
N TYR A 129 12.86 -11.94 2.91
CA TYR A 129 12.41 -13.17 3.61
C TYR A 129 12.30 -14.38 2.68
N ASN A 130 11.91 -14.17 1.42
CA ASN A 130 11.93 -15.25 0.43
C ASN A 130 13.36 -15.68 0.10
N LEU A 131 14.30 -14.71 -0.04
CA LEU A 131 15.72 -14.98 -0.29
C LEU A 131 16.43 -15.68 0.88
N LYS A 132 15.95 -15.50 2.11
CA LYS A 132 16.49 -16.18 3.30
C LYS A 132 16.47 -17.72 3.19
N SER A 133 15.55 -18.28 2.40
CA SER A 133 15.50 -19.72 2.13
C SER A 133 16.72 -20.23 1.33
N LYS A 134 17.27 -19.37 0.45
CA LYS A 134 18.44 -19.63 -0.37
C LYS A 134 19.73 -19.28 0.36
N HIS A 135 19.73 -18.18 1.11
CA HIS A 135 20.90 -17.65 1.82
C HIS A 135 20.69 -17.66 3.32
N LYS A 136 21.21 -18.68 4.01
CA LYS A 136 21.09 -18.81 5.48
C LYS A 136 21.81 -17.69 6.25
N THR A 137 22.80 -17.07 5.60
CA THR A 137 23.55 -15.90 6.08
C THR A 137 22.67 -14.66 6.21
N LEU A 138 21.54 -14.59 5.49
CA LEU A 138 20.56 -13.51 5.58
C LEU A 138 19.70 -13.65 6.84
N SER A 139 20.22 -13.14 7.97
CA SER A 139 19.50 -13.09 9.24
C SER A 139 18.33 -12.10 9.21
N THR A 140 17.41 -12.21 10.19
CA THR A 140 16.34 -11.22 10.38
C THR A 140 16.88 -9.81 10.59
N ASP A 141 18.00 -9.69 11.30
CA ASP A 141 18.60 -8.41 11.65
C ASP A 141 19.17 -7.71 10.41
N ILE A 142 19.73 -8.48 9.46
CA ILE A 142 20.17 -7.96 8.16
C ILE A 142 18.98 -7.48 7.33
N ILE A 143 17.85 -8.19 7.36
CA ILE A 143 16.63 -7.77 6.65
C ILE A 143 16.10 -6.46 7.23
N GLU A 144 16.04 -6.32 8.56
CA GLU A 144 15.63 -5.08 9.21
C GLU A 144 16.59 -3.93 8.94
N TYR A 145 17.90 -4.20 8.92
CA TYR A 145 18.90 -3.24 8.48
C TYR A 145 18.65 -2.72 7.06
N TYR A 146 18.41 -3.61 6.09
CA TYR A 146 18.11 -3.18 4.72
C TYR A 146 16.80 -2.39 4.61
N LYS A 147 15.75 -2.77 5.34
CA LYS A 147 14.48 -2.00 5.40
C LYS A 147 14.70 -0.60 5.97
N MET A 148 15.53 -0.49 7.01
CA MET A 148 15.91 0.77 7.62
C MET A 148 16.71 1.65 6.64
N CYS A 149 17.74 1.12 6.00
CA CYS A 149 18.53 1.84 4.98
C CYS A 149 17.66 2.32 3.82
N PHE A 150 16.75 1.48 3.32
CA PHE A 150 15.79 1.85 2.28
C PHE A 150 14.90 3.02 2.72
N SER A 151 14.32 2.93 3.93
CA SER A 151 13.45 3.98 4.47
C SER A 151 14.21 5.29 4.64
N TYR A 152 15.44 5.26 5.18
CA TYR A 152 16.26 6.46 5.32
C TYR A 152 16.68 7.05 3.98
N ALA A 153 17.03 6.23 2.99
CA ALA A 153 17.39 6.71 1.65
C ALA A 153 16.25 7.51 1.01
N ILE A 154 15.00 7.04 1.15
CA ILE A 154 13.82 7.77 0.67
C ILE A 154 13.65 9.09 1.42
N GLN A 155 13.70 9.06 2.76
CA GLN A 155 13.45 10.26 3.57
C GLN A 155 14.52 11.35 3.37
N GLN A 156 15.79 10.97 3.18
CA GLN A 156 16.90 11.92 2.99
C GLN A 156 16.96 12.50 1.58
N ASN A 157 16.35 11.84 0.59
CA ASN A 157 16.40 12.23 -0.82
C ASN A 157 15.00 12.53 -1.39
N LYS A 158 14.09 13.06 -0.55
CA LYS A 158 12.76 13.47 -1.00
C LYS A 158 12.84 14.44 -2.16
N ASN A 159 12.01 14.21 -3.17
CA ASN A 159 11.92 14.99 -4.40
C ASN A 159 13.23 15.05 -5.20
N ASN A 160 14.19 14.16 -4.94
CA ASN A 160 15.44 14.06 -5.69
C ASN A 160 15.64 12.63 -6.20
N GLU A 161 15.08 12.36 -7.38
CA GLU A 161 15.11 11.04 -8.01
C GLU A 161 16.54 10.55 -8.28
N THR A 162 17.39 11.39 -8.89
CA THR A 162 18.75 11.01 -9.27
C THR A 162 19.55 10.59 -8.05
N LYS A 163 19.53 11.41 -6.99
CA LYS A 163 20.25 11.13 -5.75
C LYS A 163 19.65 9.95 -4.99
N LEU A 164 18.33 9.76 -5.04
CA LEU A 164 17.68 8.58 -4.47
C LEU A 164 18.18 7.31 -5.17
N LYS A 165 18.19 7.29 -6.50
CA LYS A 165 18.67 6.16 -7.30
C LYS A 165 20.12 5.83 -6.96
N GLU A 166 21.00 6.83 -6.93
CA GLU A 166 22.40 6.67 -6.53
C GLU A 166 22.52 6.08 -5.12
N THR A 167 21.80 6.65 -4.15
CA THR A 167 21.81 6.20 -2.75
C THR A 167 21.35 4.74 -2.65
N LEU A 168 20.25 4.36 -3.32
CA LEU A 168 19.73 2.99 -3.31
C LEU A 168 20.72 1.99 -3.91
N THR A 169 21.39 2.35 -5.00
CA THR A 169 22.42 1.49 -5.62
C THR A 169 23.67 1.32 -4.75
N ALA A 170 23.94 2.27 -3.85
CA ALA A 170 25.10 2.25 -2.96
C ALA A 170 24.88 1.47 -1.65
N ILE A 171 23.63 1.18 -1.25
CA ILE A 171 23.31 0.49 0.01
C ILE A 171 23.96 -0.91 0.07
N VAL A 172 23.87 -1.67 -1.02
CA VAL A 172 24.38 -3.05 -1.06
C VAL A 172 25.91 -3.08 -1.12
N PRO A 173 26.62 -2.34 -1.99
CA PRO A 173 28.08 -2.25 -1.92
C PRO A 173 28.57 -1.86 -0.52
N HIS A 174 27.92 -0.88 0.11
CA HIS A 174 28.24 -0.44 1.47
C HIS A 174 28.16 -1.58 2.50
N SER A 175 27.09 -2.40 2.47
CA SER A 175 26.94 -3.51 3.43
C SER A 175 28.00 -4.61 3.31
N PHE A 176 28.70 -4.66 2.17
CA PHE A 176 29.83 -5.56 1.89
C PHE A 176 31.19 -4.86 2.02
N GLY A 177 31.24 -3.63 2.58
CA GLY A 177 32.48 -2.90 2.81
C GLY A 177 33.05 -2.16 1.59
N ILE A 178 32.28 -2.08 0.50
CA ILE A 178 32.65 -1.34 -0.71
C ILE A 178 32.03 0.06 -0.63
N HIS A 179 32.86 1.08 -0.44
CA HIS A 179 32.40 2.44 -0.14
C HIS A 179 32.52 3.43 -1.31
N ASP A 180 32.87 2.95 -2.51
CA ASP A 180 33.19 3.80 -3.67
C ASP A 180 32.04 4.73 -4.09
N LYS A 181 30.79 4.30 -3.87
CA LYS A 181 29.57 5.02 -4.24
C LYS A 181 28.82 5.59 -3.03
N CYS A 182 29.44 5.58 -1.86
CA CYS A 182 28.81 6.07 -0.65
C CYS A 182 28.78 7.61 -0.61
N GLY A 183 27.67 8.16 -0.09
CA GLY A 183 27.55 9.59 0.18
C GLY A 183 27.87 9.93 1.64
N ASN A 184 27.51 11.15 2.06
CA ASN A 184 27.74 11.68 3.42
C ASN A 184 27.10 10.86 4.56
N TRP A 185 26.19 9.93 4.23
CA TRP A 185 25.58 9.01 5.18
C TRP A 185 26.53 7.88 5.60
N CYS A 186 27.57 7.60 4.81
CA CYS A 186 28.61 6.63 5.13
C CYS A 186 29.64 7.27 6.07
N ASN A 187 29.36 7.23 7.36
CA ASN A 187 30.27 7.73 8.39
C ASN A 187 31.43 6.72 8.60
N LYS A 188 32.43 6.76 7.71
CA LYS A 188 33.61 5.87 7.74
C LYS A 188 34.55 6.33 8.86
N SER A 189 34.62 5.56 9.95
CA SER A 189 35.74 5.69 10.90
C SER A 189 36.96 4.99 10.29
N ILE A 190 37.98 5.77 9.97
CA ILE A 190 39.20 5.31 9.27
C ILE A 190 40.07 4.42 10.19
N GLU A 191 39.87 4.45 11.51
CA GLU A 191 40.88 3.98 12.45
C GLU A 191 40.71 2.53 12.96
N ASN A 192 39.56 1.86 12.79
CA ASN A 192 39.33 0.56 13.46
C ASN A 192 38.65 -0.55 12.62
N ASN A 193 38.47 -0.39 11.30
CA ASN A 193 37.65 -1.32 10.47
C ASN A 193 36.24 -1.58 11.04
N PHE A 194 35.79 -0.74 11.98
CA PHE A 194 34.50 -0.81 12.64
C PHE A 194 33.60 0.25 12.03
N HIS A 195 32.60 -0.19 11.28
CA HIS A 195 31.64 0.72 10.67
C HIS A 195 30.45 0.90 11.61
N LYS A 196 30.31 2.07 12.23
CA LYS A 196 29.22 2.42 13.16
C LYS A 196 27.83 2.12 12.60
N TYR A 197 27.68 2.14 11.27
CA TYR A 197 26.42 1.98 10.56
C TYR A 197 26.29 0.62 9.85
N LEU A 198 27.26 -0.30 9.97
CA LEU A 198 27.07 -1.68 9.53
C LEU A 198 26.43 -2.51 10.64
N LEU A 199 25.61 -3.49 10.24
CA LEU A 199 25.08 -4.46 11.19
C LEU A 199 26.24 -5.23 11.85
N HIS A 200 26.36 -5.09 13.17
CA HIS A 200 27.48 -5.62 13.99
C HIS A 200 28.87 -5.08 13.62
N GLY A 201 28.95 -3.96 12.89
CA GLY A 201 30.20 -3.28 12.56
C GLY A 201 31.12 -4.00 11.58
N LYS A 202 30.68 -5.14 11.00
CA LYS A 202 31.47 -5.97 10.07
C LYS A 202 30.78 -6.07 8.70
N PRO A 203 31.55 -6.09 7.60
CA PRO A 203 31.00 -6.30 6.27
C PRO A 203 30.48 -7.73 6.10
N LEU A 204 29.44 -7.89 5.28
CA LEU A 204 29.02 -9.19 4.77
C LEU A 204 30.04 -9.72 3.76
N THR A 205 30.19 -11.04 3.67
CA THR A 205 31.24 -11.69 2.83
C THR A 205 30.68 -12.63 1.78
N ASP A 206 29.37 -12.88 1.77
CA ASP A 206 28.72 -13.83 0.87
C ASP A 206 28.41 -13.18 -0.48
N ASP A 207 29.23 -13.46 -1.50
CA ASP A 207 29.08 -12.88 -2.84
C ASP A 207 27.79 -13.29 -3.56
N ALA A 208 27.31 -14.52 -3.32
CA ALA A 208 26.06 -14.98 -3.92
C ALA A 208 24.86 -14.22 -3.31
N LEU A 209 24.90 -13.98 -1.99
CA LEU A 209 23.93 -13.11 -1.33
C LEU A 209 24.01 -11.67 -1.86
N ARG A 210 25.22 -11.13 -2.07
CA ARG A 210 25.43 -9.77 -2.57
C ARG A 210 24.71 -9.55 -3.89
N GLN A 211 24.91 -10.45 -4.86
CA GLN A 211 24.28 -10.36 -6.18
C GLN A 211 22.74 -10.41 -6.09
N ASP A 212 22.20 -11.37 -5.34
CA ASP A 212 20.74 -11.51 -5.21
C ASP A 212 20.08 -10.31 -4.51
N VAL A 213 20.73 -9.75 -3.49
CA VAL A 213 20.26 -8.55 -2.79
C VAL A 213 20.38 -7.31 -3.67
N GLN A 214 21.48 -7.19 -4.42
CA GLN A 214 21.69 -6.10 -5.39
C GLN A 214 20.56 -6.06 -6.42
N ILE A 215 20.20 -7.21 -7.01
CA ILE A 215 19.08 -7.30 -7.97
C ILE A 215 17.79 -6.75 -7.36
N LYS A 216 17.51 -7.03 -6.08
CA LYS A 216 16.33 -6.48 -5.40
C LYS A 216 16.42 -4.98 -5.26
N PHE A 217 17.54 -4.44 -4.79
CA PHE A 217 17.73 -2.98 -4.66
C PHE A 217 17.69 -2.27 -6.01
N ASP A 218 18.28 -2.83 -7.06
CA ASP A 218 18.26 -2.27 -8.41
C ASP A 218 16.83 -2.19 -8.97
N THR A 219 16.00 -3.21 -8.69
CA THR A 219 14.58 -3.20 -9.07
C THR A 219 13.84 -2.01 -8.44
N VAL A 220 14.15 -1.70 -7.17
CA VAL A 220 13.53 -0.56 -6.47
C VAL A 220 14.13 0.77 -6.94
N ALA A 221 15.44 0.82 -7.18
CA ALA A 221 16.15 2.00 -7.67
C ALA A 221 15.72 2.40 -9.09
N ASN A 222 15.37 1.44 -9.93
CA ASN A 222 14.81 1.70 -11.26
C ASN A 222 13.40 2.33 -11.19
N ASN A 223 12.71 2.23 -10.06
CA ASN A 223 11.43 2.88 -9.81
C ASN A 223 11.56 4.13 -8.90
N ALA A 224 12.76 4.72 -8.82
CA ALA A 224 13.03 5.87 -7.94
C ALA A 224 12.10 7.06 -8.21
N GLU A 225 11.70 7.31 -9.45
CA GLU A 225 10.74 8.36 -9.83
C GLU A 225 9.45 8.29 -8.99
N ARG A 226 8.90 7.08 -8.83
CA ARG A 226 7.65 6.85 -8.07
C ARG A 226 7.83 6.93 -6.56
N LEU A 227 9.06 6.82 -6.08
CA LEU A 227 9.42 6.74 -4.66
C LEU A 227 9.95 8.06 -4.11
N ALA A 228 10.60 8.87 -4.96
CA ALA A 228 11.24 10.13 -4.56
C ALA A 228 10.24 11.12 -3.91
N PRO A 229 8.97 11.23 -4.35
CA PRO A 229 8.00 12.08 -3.66
C PRO A 229 7.61 11.60 -2.25
N ALA A 230 8.00 10.38 -1.88
CA ALA A 230 7.72 9.76 -0.58
C ALA A 230 6.23 9.71 -0.22
N GLY A 231 5.38 9.40 -1.20
CA GLY A 231 3.92 9.24 -1.00
C GLY A 231 3.59 8.13 -0.02
N SER A 232 2.53 8.31 0.77
CA SER A 232 2.11 7.33 1.77
C SER A 232 0.59 7.22 1.85
N THR A 233 0.08 5.99 1.99
CA THR A 233 -1.36 5.74 2.21
C THR A 233 -1.72 5.63 3.69
N LYS A 234 -0.84 6.09 4.59
CA LYS A 234 -1.01 5.96 6.05
C LYS A 234 -2.33 6.54 6.56
N ASP A 235 -2.80 7.65 5.99
CA ASP A 235 -4.06 8.27 6.40
C ASP A 235 -5.27 7.44 5.95
N VAL A 236 -5.14 6.76 4.80
CA VAL A 236 -6.14 5.77 4.35
C VAL A 236 -6.14 4.56 5.28
N GLU A 237 -4.95 4.07 5.69
CA GLU A 237 -4.85 3.00 6.71
C GLU A 237 -5.46 3.43 8.06
N SER A 238 -5.25 4.68 8.48
CA SER A 238 -5.85 5.26 9.68
C SER A 238 -7.38 5.28 9.60
N THR A 239 -7.91 5.79 8.50
CA THR A 239 -9.37 5.84 8.24
C THR A 239 -9.96 4.42 8.22
N ASN A 240 -9.24 3.46 7.63
CA ASN A 240 -9.66 2.05 7.64
C ASN A 240 -9.76 1.46 9.05
N ASN A 241 -8.91 1.90 9.99
CA ASN A 241 -9.00 1.51 11.39
C ASN A 241 -10.24 2.10 12.07
N ILE A 242 -10.63 3.32 11.72
CA ILE A 242 -11.85 3.96 12.22
C ILE A 242 -13.08 3.20 11.72
N TYR A 243 -13.13 2.84 10.43
CA TYR A 243 -14.18 1.96 9.90
C TYR A 243 -14.26 0.65 10.67
N ALA A 244 -13.12 0.04 10.98
CA ALA A 244 -13.07 -1.19 11.76
C ALA A 244 -13.53 -0.99 13.22
N SER A 245 -13.36 0.20 13.79
CA SER A 245 -13.86 0.53 15.14
C SER A 245 -15.40 0.66 15.16
N LYS A 246 -15.99 1.30 14.13
CA LYS A 246 -17.44 1.52 14.01
C LYS A 246 -18.19 0.30 13.49
N ALA A 247 -17.55 -0.53 12.66
CA ALA A 247 -18.09 -1.78 12.16
C ALA A 247 -17.11 -2.96 12.43
N PRO A 248 -16.97 -3.38 13.70
CA PRO A 248 -16.03 -4.44 14.08
C PRO A 248 -16.22 -5.72 13.27
N LYS A 249 -15.10 -6.27 12.77
CA LYS A 249 -15.08 -7.49 11.93
C LYS A 249 -15.60 -8.75 12.63
N ARG A 250 -15.82 -8.71 13.95
CA ARG A 250 -16.44 -9.79 14.73
C ARG A 250 -17.95 -9.90 14.49
N PHE A 251 -18.58 -8.84 13.97
CA PHE A 251 -19.99 -8.79 13.66
C PHE A 251 -20.21 -8.64 12.15
N CYS A 252 -21.24 -9.30 11.62
CA CYS A 252 -21.59 -9.23 10.21
C CYS A 252 -22.56 -8.07 9.98
N PHE A 253 -22.03 -6.90 9.62
CA PHE A 253 -22.83 -5.73 9.22
C PHE A 253 -23.08 -5.67 7.72
N SER A 254 -22.28 -6.38 6.92
CA SER A 254 -22.36 -6.38 5.45
C SER A 254 -23.66 -6.92 4.84
N LYS A 255 -24.65 -7.30 5.66
CA LYS A 255 -25.92 -7.87 5.20
C LYS A 255 -27.12 -6.97 5.53
N CYS A 256 -26.91 -5.88 6.26
CA CYS A 256 -27.93 -4.96 6.71
C CYS A 256 -27.53 -3.51 6.42
N GLU A 257 -28.52 -2.63 6.46
CA GLU A 257 -28.35 -1.19 6.19
C GLU A 257 -27.33 -0.51 7.12
N ASN A 258 -27.17 -1.05 8.33
CA ASN A 258 -26.28 -0.54 9.37
C ASN A 258 -24.82 -0.34 8.93
N LEU A 259 -24.33 -1.09 7.94
CA LEU A 259 -22.94 -0.91 7.49
C LEU A 259 -22.74 0.48 6.87
N LYS A 260 -23.65 0.93 6.01
CA LYS A 260 -23.54 2.23 5.35
C LYS A 260 -23.56 3.35 6.38
N THR A 261 -24.53 3.34 7.30
CA THR A 261 -24.63 4.32 8.38
C THR A 261 -23.36 4.38 9.23
N ARG A 262 -22.77 3.23 9.57
CA ARG A 262 -21.53 3.16 10.37
C ARG A 262 -20.31 3.69 9.63
N VAL A 263 -20.22 3.41 8.33
CA VAL A 263 -19.15 3.91 7.46
C VAL A 263 -19.29 5.43 7.29
N SER A 264 -20.49 5.93 6.98
CA SER A 264 -20.76 7.37 6.89
C SER A 264 -20.44 8.08 8.20
N ALA A 265 -20.83 7.53 9.35
CA ALA A 265 -20.51 8.09 10.66
C ALA A 265 -19.01 8.11 10.97
N ALA A 266 -18.23 7.18 10.42
CA ALA A 266 -16.77 7.18 10.53
C ALA A 266 -16.14 8.28 9.67
N VAL A 267 -16.63 8.49 8.45
CA VAL A 267 -16.17 9.58 7.57
C VAL A 267 -16.44 10.93 8.22
N LEU A 268 -17.66 11.15 8.73
CA LEU A 268 -18.05 12.39 9.40
C LEU A 268 -17.25 12.69 10.67
N GLN A 269 -16.58 11.69 11.27
CA GLN A 269 -15.74 11.90 12.44
C GLN A 269 -14.37 12.50 12.08
N GLU A 270 -13.92 12.31 10.84
CA GLU A 270 -12.60 12.77 10.33
C GLU A 270 -12.68 14.10 9.56
N ILE A 271 -13.88 14.67 9.40
CA ILE A 271 -14.11 16.00 8.80
C ILE A 271 -13.93 17.09 9.86
#